data_AF-A0A920E239-F1
#
_entry.id   AF-A0A920E239-F1
#
_cell.length_a   1.000
_cell.length_b   1.000
_cell.length_c   1.000
_cell.angle_alpha   90.00
_cell.angle_beta   90.00
_cell.angle_gamma   90.00
#
_symmetry.space_group_name_H-M   'P 1'
#
loop_
_entity.id
_entity.type
_entity.pdbx_description
1 polymer ?
#
loop_
_entity_poly.entity_id
_entity_poly.type
_entity_poly.pdbx_seq_one_letter_code
_entity_poly.pdbx_strand_id
1 'polypeptide(L)' 'MIFREKPLNEQAAQSSNMRSQPIQNDLKKGRNDKIELVSPSGKRIQVKYKKLNNYLNQGYKQI' A
#
# COMPACT_ATOMS: atom_id res chain seq x y z
N MET A 1 -36.44 -30.97 29.94
CA MET A 1 -35.14 -30.50 29.39
C MET A 1 -35.40 -30.10 27.94
N ILE A 2 -35.40 -28.80 27.63
CA ILE A 2 -35.65 -28.30 26.26
C ILE A 2 -34.37 -27.56 25.85
N PHE A 3 -33.61 -28.17 24.94
CA PHE A 3 -32.44 -27.59 24.31
C PHE A 3 -32.91 -26.48 23.35
N ARG A 4 -32.70 -25.21 23.73
CA ARG A 4 -32.86 -24.08 22.80
C ARG A 4 -31.57 -23.94 22.01
N GLU A 5 -31.60 -24.42 20.77
CA GLU A 5 -30.61 -24.14 19.74
C GLU A 5 -30.51 -22.61 19.58
N LYS A 6 -29.33 -22.05 19.86
CA LYS A 6 -29.06 -20.62 19.67
C LYS A 6 -29.03 -20.33 18.16
N PRO A 7 -29.66 -19.26 17.66
CA PRO A 7 -29.66 -18.97 16.24
C PRO A 7 -28.25 -18.62 15.76
N LEU A 8 -27.84 -19.24 14.65
CA LEU A 8 -26.55 -19.09 13.93
C LEU A 8 -26.29 -17.67 13.40
N ASN A 9 -27.05 -16.67 13.84
CA ASN A 9 -27.08 -15.33 13.25
C ASN A 9 -26.10 -14.34 13.89
N GLU A 10 -25.41 -14.71 14.97
CA GLU A 10 -24.46 -13.84 15.67
C GLU A 10 -23.00 -14.01 15.23
N GLN A 11 -22.65 -15.09 14.53
CA GLN A 11 -21.25 -15.34 14.11
C GLN A 11 -20.91 -14.68 12.75
N ALA A 12 -21.90 -14.28 11.96
CA ALA A 12 -21.67 -13.56 10.70
C ALA A 12 -21.37 -12.06 10.89
N ALA A 13 -21.73 -11.47 12.04
CA ALA A 13 -21.53 -10.05 12.30
C ALA A 13 -20.09 -9.68 12.71
N GLN A 14 -19.23 -10.66 13.00
CA GLN A 14 -17.84 -10.41 13.41
C GLN A 14 -16.84 -10.45 12.25
N SER A 15 -17.22 -10.99 11.09
CA SER A 15 -16.32 -11.14 9.93
C SER A 15 -16.43 -9.98 8.91
N SER A 16 -17.57 -9.30 8.86
CA SER A 16 -17.83 -8.23 7.89
C SER A 16 -17.28 -6.85 8.28
N ASN A 17 -16.72 -6.71 9.48
CA ASN A 17 -16.13 -5.46 9.98
C ASN A 17 -14.62 -5.33 9.73
N MET A 18 -14.01 -6.21 8.92
CA MET A 18 -12.77 -5.84 8.25
C MET A 18 -13.10 -4.74 7.23
N ARG A 19 -13.21 -3.50 7.73
CA ARG A 19 -13.08 -2.29 6.92
C ARG A 19 -11.86 -2.53 6.06
N SER A 20 -12.08 -2.81 4.78
CA SER A 20 -11.05 -2.69 3.77
C SER A 20 -10.61 -1.24 3.90
N GLN A 21 -9.53 -1.02 4.66
CA GLN A 21 -8.95 0.29 4.76
C GLN A 21 -8.65 0.64 3.30
N PRO A 22 -9.27 1.71 2.75
CA PRO A 22 -8.88 2.13 1.42
C PRO A 22 -7.37 2.29 1.51
N ILE A 23 -6.64 1.54 0.68
CA ILE A 23 -5.20 1.69 0.61
C ILE A 23 -5.02 3.17 0.32
N GLN A 24 -4.64 3.95 1.34
CA GLN A 24 -4.40 5.37 1.21
C GLN A 24 -3.16 5.46 0.34
N ASN A 25 -3.36 5.38 -0.96
CA ASN A 25 -2.37 5.68 -1.96
C ASN A 25 -2.35 7.21 -2.06
N ASP A 26 -2.00 7.84 -0.93
CA ASP A 26 -2.14 9.26 -0.64
C ASP A 26 -1.17 10.10 -1.48
N LEU A 27 -0.22 9.45 -2.16
CA LEU A 27 0.66 10.11 -3.11
C LEU A 27 0.29 9.69 -4.53
N LYS A 28 -0.82 10.24 -5.04
CA LYS A 28 -1.00 10.37 -6.49
C LYS A 28 0.09 11.31 -7.04
N LYS A 29 1.29 10.76 -7.25
CA LYS A 29 2.34 11.43 -8.02
C LYS A 29 1.75 11.77 -9.39
N GLY A 30 1.72 13.05 -9.73
CA GLY A 30 1.23 13.59 -10.98
C GLY A 30 1.91 12.95 -12.19
N ARG A 31 1.26 13.04 -13.36
CA ARG A 31 1.64 12.34 -14.59
C ARG A 31 3.11 12.53 -15.02
N ASN A 32 3.75 13.63 -14.62
CA ASN A 32 5.15 13.94 -14.93
C ASN A 32 6.01 14.25 -13.70
N ASP A 33 5.56 13.86 -12.51
CA ASP A 33 6.30 14.16 -11.29
C ASP A 33 7.69 13.55 -11.33
N LYS A 34 8.67 14.37 -10.94
CA LYS A 34 10.03 13.93 -10.67
C LYS A 34 10.14 13.58 -9.20
N ILE A 35 10.79 12.46 -8.93
CA ILE A 35 11.14 12.00 -7.58
C ILE A 35 12.66 12.04 -7.43
N GLU A 36 13.13 12.34 -6.23
CA GLU A 36 14.54 12.30 -5.90
C GLU A 36 14.90 10.89 -5.43
N LEU A 37 15.95 10.32 -6.03
CA LEU A 37 16.50 9.02 -5.69
C LEU A 37 17.97 9.15 -5.32
N VAL A 38 18.43 8.30 -4.42
CA VAL A 38 19.83 8.17 -4.02
C VAL A 38 20.40 6.87 -4.59
N SER A 39 21.52 6.96 -5.28
CA SER A 39 22.26 5.80 -5.78
C SER A 39 22.93 5.04 -4.64
N PRO A 40 23.28 3.75 -4.84
CA PRO A 40 24.08 3.02 -3.84
C PRO A 40 25.45 3.66 -3.57
N SER A 41 25.92 4.53 -4.47
CA SER A 41 27.14 5.34 -4.31
C SER A 41 26.89 6.70 -3.63
N GLY A 42 25.67 7.00 -3.19
CA GLY A 42 25.31 8.25 -2.51
C GLY A 42 24.99 9.44 -3.43
N LYS A 43 24.93 9.25 -4.75
CA LYS A 43 24.59 10.33 -5.69
C LYS A 43 23.08 10.54 -5.72
N ARG A 44 22.62 11.80 -5.62
CA ARG A 44 21.20 12.16 -5.73
C ARG A 44 20.84 12.49 -7.17
N ILE A 45 19.74 11.92 -7.67
CA ILE A 45 19.23 12.14 -9.01
C ILE A 45 17.72 12.39 -8.99
N GLN A 46 17.25 13.27 -9.87
CA GLN A 46 15.82 13.50 -10.06
C GLN A 46 15.33 12.78 -11.31
N VAL A 47 14.43 11.83 -11.15
CA VAL A 47 13.91 11.00 -12.24
C VAL A 47 12.40 11.05 -12.28
N LYS A 48 11.80 10.89 -13.47
CA LYS A 48 10.34 10.79 -13.58
C LYS A 48 9.84 9.57 -12.81
N TYR A 49 8.69 9.67 -12.15
CA TYR A 49 8.07 8.58 -11.38
C TYR A 49 7.95 7.27 -12.18
N LYS A 50 7.64 7.36 -13.48
CA LYS A 50 7.59 6.18 -14.37
C LYS A 50 8.90 5.37 -14.47
N LYS A 51 10.04 5.95 -14.07
CA LYS A 51 11.35 5.29 -14.06
C LYS A 51 11.72 4.73 -12.67
N LEU A 52 10.93 4.99 -11.62
CA LEU A 52 11.21 4.58 -10.24
C LEU A 52 11.57 3.09 -10.14
N ASN A 53 10.69 2.20 -10.61
CA ASN A 53 10.89 0.75 -10.50
C ASN A 53 12.21 0.29 -11.14
N ASN A 54 12.60 0.87 -12.28
CA ASN A 54 13.88 0.56 -12.92
C ASN A 54 15.07 0.96 -12.04
N TYR A 55 15.03 2.14 -11.42
CA TYR A 55 16.09 2.60 -10.52
C TYR A 55 16.10 1.83 -9.20
N LEU A 56 14.95 1.45 -8.66
CA LEU A 56 14.88 0.56 -7.48
C LEU A 56 15.57 -0.79 -7.75
N ASN A 57 15.34 -1.38 -8.93
CA ASN A 57 16.03 -2.61 -9.34
C ASN A 57 17.55 -2.44 -9.51
N GLN A 58 18.02 -1.22 -9.76
CA GLN A 58 19.45 -0.89 -9.83
C GLN A 58 20.07 -0.58 -8.45
N GLY A 59 19.30 -0.72 -7.36
CA GLY A 59 19.75 -0.48 -6.00
C GLY A 59 19.64 0.97 -5.53
N TYR A 60 18.90 1.82 -6.26
CA TYR A 60 18.60 3.17 -5.80
C TYR A 60 17.54 3.15 -4.72
N LYS A 61 17.55 4.17 -3.85
CA LYS A 61 16.59 4.35 -2.76
C LYS A 61 15.87 5.68 -2.92
N GLN A 62 14.57 5.68 -2.67
CA GLN A 62 13.81 6.92 -2.56
C GLN A 62 14.16 7.60 -1.23
N ILE A 63 14.35 8.92 -1.28
CA ILE A 63 14.49 9.80 -0.12
C ILE A 63 13.22 10.62 0.11
#